data_AF-A0A820NN47-F1
#
_entry.id   AF-A0A820NN47-F1
#
_cell.length_a   1.000
_cell.length_b   1.000
_cell.length_c   1.000
_cell.angle_alpha   90.00
_cell.angle_beta   90.00
_cell.angle_gamma   90.00
#
_symmetry.space_group_name_H-M   'P 1'
#
loop_
_entity.id
_entity.type
_entity.pdbx_description
1 polymer ?
#
loop_
_entity_poly.entity_id
_entity_poly.type
_entity_poly.pdbx_seq_one_letter_code
_entity_poly.pdbx_strand_id
1 'polypeptide(L)'
;DELARVFVTIFDAKHLLHQLLLNIFAKEVEMADCYQTILRGNGLPTKIMSFCFKLYGSHYLYNLFAPILAKMYIADLRSYE
;
A
#
# COMPACT_ATOMS: atom_id res chain seq x y z
N ASP A 1 -4.78 -12.61 2.05
CA ASP A 1 -3.86 -11.92 1.11
C ASP A 1 -4.09 -12.30 -0.34
N GLU A 2 -4.22 -13.59 -0.66
CA GLU A 2 -4.45 -14.05 -2.03
C GLU A 2 -5.68 -13.41 -2.70
N LEU A 3 -6.80 -13.28 -1.97
CA LEU A 3 -8.01 -12.65 -2.49
C LEU A 3 -7.79 -11.20 -2.92
N ALA A 4 -7.03 -10.42 -2.14
CA ALA A 4 -6.73 -9.02 -2.47
C ALA A 4 -5.91 -8.93 -3.76
N ARG A 5 -4.92 -9.82 -3.92
CA ARG A 5 -4.12 -9.94 -5.14
C ARG A 5 -4.99 -10.25 -6.35
N VAL A 6 -5.81 -11.30 -6.26
CA VAL A 6 -6.69 -11.73 -7.35
C VAL A 6 -7.68 -10.63 -7.74
N PHE A 7 -8.31 -9.98 -6.76
CA PHE A 7 -9.24 -8.88 -7.04
C PHE A 7 -8.57 -7.71 -7.73
N VAL A 8 -7.45 -7.22 -7.21
CA VAL A 8 -6.75 -6.08 -7.83
C VAL A 8 -6.29 -6.44 -9.24
N THR A 9 -5.65 -7.59 -9.44
CA THR A 9 -5.16 -8.01 -10.76
C THR A 9 -6.29 -8.14 -11.78
N ILE A 10 -7.42 -8.77 -11.43
CA ILE A 10 -8.52 -8.98 -12.36
C ILE A 10 -9.23 -7.66 -12.69
N PHE A 11 -9.49 -6.82 -11.69
CA PHE A 11 -10.20 -5.56 -11.91
C PHE A 11 -9.32 -4.55 -12.65
N ASP A 12 -8.01 -4.53 -12.40
CA ASP A 12 -7.07 -3.70 -13.17
C ASP A 12 -7.00 -4.13 -14.64
N ALA A 13 -6.87 -5.44 -14.90
CA ALA A 13 -6.87 -6.00 -16.25
C ALA A 13 -8.17 -5.69 -17.03
N LYS A 14 -9.27 -5.40 -16.34
CA LYS A 14 -10.55 -5.01 -16.93
C LYS A 14 -10.82 -3.51 -16.91
N HIS A 15 -9.87 -2.68 -16.50
CA HIS A 15 -10.04 -1.22 -16.31
C HIS A 15 -11.16 -0.84 -15.32
N LEU A 16 -11.44 -1.71 -14.36
CA LEU A 16 -12.45 -1.54 -13.31
C LEU A 16 -11.84 -1.33 -11.91
N LEU A 17 -10.51 -1.17 -11.81
CA LEU A 17 -9.83 -1.03 -10.52
C LEU A 17 -10.38 0.14 -9.69
N HIS A 18 -10.63 1.29 -10.31
CA HIS A 18 -11.22 2.44 -9.63
C HIS A 18 -12.57 2.10 -8.99
N GLN A 19 -13.44 1.36 -9.70
CA GLN A 19 -14.74 0.95 -9.18
C GLN A 19 -14.61 -0.01 -8.00
N LEU A 20 -13.66 -0.96 -8.05
CA LEU A 20 -13.36 -1.84 -6.93
C LEU A 20 -12.95 -1.05 -5.69
N LEU A 21 -12.01 -0.11 -5.85
CA LEU A 21 -11.47 0.70 -4.76
C LEU A 21 -12.56 1.57 -4.13
N LEU A 22 -13.38 2.24 -4.95
CA LEU A 22 -14.50 3.04 -4.46
C LEU A 22 -15.46 2.20 -3.63
N ASN A 23 -15.91 1.05 -4.14
CA ASN A 23 -16.87 0.22 -3.44
C ASN A 23 -16.31 -0.32 -2.12
N ILE A 24 -15.06 -0.79 -2.13
CA ILE A 24 -14.41 -1.38 -0.95
C ILE A 24 -14.15 -0.31 0.12
N PHE A 25 -13.66 0.87 -0.24
CA PHE A 25 -13.36 1.92 0.72
C PHE A 25 -14.61 2.65 1.22
N ALA A 26 -15.64 2.84 0.38
CA ALA A 26 -16.93 3.34 0.84
C ALA A 26 -17.50 2.45 1.94
N LYS A 27 -17.48 1.12 1.72
CA LYS A 27 -17.96 0.16 2.72
C LYS A 27 -17.13 0.14 4.00
N GLU A 28 -15.81 0.28 3.90
CA GLU A 28 -14.93 0.39 5.08
C GLU A 28 -15.28 1.64 5.91
N VAL A 29 -15.53 2.78 5.25
CA VAL A 29 -15.94 4.02 5.92
C VAL A 29 -17.33 3.90 6.55
N GLU A 30 -18.29 3.31 5.84
CA GLU A 30 -19.66 3.08 6.35
C GLU A 30 -19.69 2.21 7.60
N MET A 31 -18.75 1.26 7.71
CA MET A 31 -18.67 0.32 8.84
C MET A 31 -17.82 0.83 10.02
N ALA A 32 -17.10 1.93 9.88
CA ALA A 32 -16.19 2.41 10.92
C ALA A 32 -16.93 3.23 11.98
N ASP A 33 -16.72 2.90 13.27
CA ASP A 33 -17.30 3.65 14.39
C ASP A 33 -16.74 5.09 14.51
N CYS A 34 -15.49 5.29 14.09
CA CYS A 34 -14.85 6.60 14.09
C CYS A 34 -13.77 6.70 13.00
N TYR A 35 -13.40 7.93 12.65
CA TYR A 35 -12.44 8.16 11.57
C TYR A 35 -11.02 7.64 11.87
N GLN A 36 -10.65 7.52 13.15
CA GLN A 36 -9.32 7.07 13.55
C GLN A 36 -9.08 5.56 13.35
N THR A 37 -10.13 4.77 13.10
CA THR A 37 -10.01 3.31 12.94
C THR A 37 -10.04 2.85 11.48
N ILE A 38 -10.42 3.72 10.54
CA ILE A 38 -10.53 3.43 9.11
C ILE A 38 -9.19 2.89 8.58
N LEU A 39 -9.23 1.72 7.91
CA LEU A 39 -8.07 1.07 7.28
C LEU A 39 -6.92 0.72 8.24
N ARG A 40 -7.15 0.74 9.57
CA ARG A 40 -6.14 0.38 10.58
C ARG A 40 -6.09 -1.13 10.87
N GLY A 41 -7.13 -1.86 10.51
CA GLY A 41 -7.22 -3.32 10.68
C GLY A 41 -6.50 -4.11 9.59
N ASN A 42 -6.49 -5.45 9.72
CA ASN A 42 -5.94 -6.38 8.72
C ASN A 42 -7.02 -6.96 7.80
N GLY A 43 -8.08 -6.18 7.55
CA GLY A 43 -9.21 -6.57 6.71
C GLY A 43 -8.86 -6.59 5.22
N LEU A 44 -9.80 -7.08 4.41
CA LEU A 44 -9.67 -7.06 2.95
C LEU A 44 -9.41 -5.64 2.38
N PRO A 45 -10.06 -4.56 2.85
CA PRO A 45 -9.80 -3.21 2.35
C PRO A 45 -8.35 -2.77 2.54
N THR A 46 -7.79 -2.94 3.75
CA THR A 46 -6.39 -2.63 4.03
C THR A 46 -5.43 -3.49 3.21
N LYS A 47 -5.73 -4.77 3.02
CA LYS A 47 -4.91 -5.67 2.18
C LYS A 47 -4.94 -5.27 0.71
N ILE A 48 -6.10 -4.87 0.17
CA ILE A 48 -6.24 -4.34 -1.19
C ILE A 48 -5.42 -3.05 -1.33
N MET A 49 -5.58 -2.10 -0.41
CA MET A 49 -4.82 -0.85 -0.40
C MET A 49 -3.30 -1.11 -0.38
N SER A 50 -2.85 -1.98 0.54
CA SER A 50 -1.43 -2.33 0.69
C SER A 50 -0.88 -3.00 -0.56
N PHE A 51 -1.67 -3.88 -1.20
CA PHE A 51 -1.29 -4.52 -2.44
C PHE A 51 -1.17 -3.52 -3.60
N CYS A 52 -2.11 -2.57 -3.73
CA CYS A 52 -2.00 -1.48 -4.71
C CYS A 52 -0.75 -0.63 -4.50
N PHE A 53 -0.46 -0.22 -3.25
CA PHE A 53 0.77 0.52 -2.95
C PHE A 53 2.03 -0.26 -3.29
N LYS A 54 2.05 -1.57 -3.03
CA LYS A 54 3.15 -2.42 -3.44
C LYS A 54 3.28 -2.48 -4.97
N LEU A 55 2.18 -2.72 -5.67
CA LEU A 55 2.19 -2.94 -7.12
C LEU A 55 2.63 -1.69 -7.88
N TYR A 56 2.08 -0.52 -7.55
CA TYR A 56 2.33 0.71 -8.28
C TYR A 56 3.39 1.62 -7.63
N GLY A 57 3.56 1.52 -6.31
CA GLY A 57 4.44 2.39 -5.54
C GLY A 57 5.86 1.87 -5.35
N SER A 58 6.15 0.58 -5.57
CA SER A 58 7.48 0.01 -5.27
C SER A 58 8.62 0.75 -5.96
N HIS A 59 8.48 1.04 -7.27
CA HIS A 59 9.52 1.75 -8.01
C HIS A 59 9.70 3.20 -7.51
N TYR A 60 8.58 3.88 -7.23
CA TYR A 60 8.58 5.22 -6.66
C TYR A 60 9.30 5.25 -5.30
N LEU A 61 8.94 4.35 -4.39
CA LEU A 61 9.55 4.26 -3.06
C LEU A 61 11.03 3.91 -3.14
N TYR A 62 11.42 3.01 -4.05
CA TYR A 62 12.83 2.68 -4.27
C TYR A 62 13.62 3.92 -4.69
N ASN A 63 13.18 4.64 -5.72
CA ASN A 63 13.90 5.81 -6.21
C ASN A 63 13.96 6.95 -5.16
N LEU A 64 12.92 7.07 -4.33
CA LEU A 64 12.87 8.05 -3.26
C LEU A 64 13.83 7.70 -2.11
N PHE A 65 13.80 6.46 -1.64
CA PHE A 65 14.49 6.07 -0.40
C PHE A 65 15.90 5.51 -0.62
N ALA A 66 16.18 4.84 -1.73
CA ALA A 66 17.49 4.25 -2.01
C ALA A 66 18.67 5.21 -1.78
N PRO A 67 18.67 6.46 -2.29
CA PRO A 67 19.78 7.39 -2.06
C PRO A 67 19.90 7.85 -0.60
N ILE A 68 18.79 7.91 0.14
CA ILE A 68 18.78 8.31 1.56
C ILE A 68 19.37 7.19 2.40
N LEU A 69 18.93 5.95 2.18
CA LEU A 69 19.43 4.78 2.88
C LEU A 69 20.92 4.54 2.61
N ALA A 70 21.38 4.75 1.37
CA ALA A 70 22.80 4.65 1.03
C ALA A 70 23.66 5.66 1.81
N LYS A 71 23.19 6.91 1.95
CA LYS A 71 23.88 7.93 2.75
C LYS A 71 23.93 7.56 4.23
N MET A 72 22.84 7.06 4.80
CA MET A 72 22.79 6.63 6.19
C MET A 72 23.74 5.47 6.46
N TYR A 73 23.79 4.47 5.57
CA TYR A 73 24.69 3.34 5.69
C TYR A 73 26.17 3.74 5.59
N ILE A 74 26.52 4.66 4.69
CA ILE A 74 27.89 5.21 4.60
C ILE A 74 28.25 6.02 5.86
N ALA A 75 27.31 6.80 6.40
CA ALA A 75 27.53 7.57 7.62
C ALA A 75 27.78 6.66 8.83
N ASP A 76 27.07 5.55 8.93
CA ASP A 76 27.25 4.54 9.96
C ASP A 76 28.65 3.92 9.91
N LEU A 77 29.13 3.52 8.73
CA LEU A 77 30.50 2.99 8.53
C LEU A 77 31.59 3.97 8.99
N ARG A 78 31.42 5.27 8.74
CA ARG A 78 32.34 6.32 9.19
C ARG A 78 32.29 6.59 10.69
N SER A 79 31.27 6.13 11.40
CA SER A 79 31.19 6.22 12.87
C SER A 79 32.05 5.16 13.56
N TYR A 80 32.49 4.14 12.82
CA TYR A 80 33.37 3.08 13.31
C TYR A 80 34.85 3.30 12.95
N GLU A 81 35.18 4.39 12.24
CA GLU A 81 36.54 4.90 12.01
C GLU A 81 36.87 6.02 13.00
#